data_AF-A0A9W9V5X6-F1
#
_entry.id   AF-A0A9W9V5X6-F1
#
_cell.length_a   1.000
_cell.length_b   1.000
_cell.length_c   1.000
_cell.angle_alpha   90.00
_cell.angle_beta   90.00
_cell.angle_gamma   90.00
#
_symmetry.space_group_name_H-M   'P 1'
#
loop_
_entity.id
_entity.type
_entity.pdbx_description
1 polymer ?
#
loop_
_entity_poly.entity_id
_entity_poly.type
_entity_poly.pdbx_seq_one_letter_code
_entity_poly.pdbx_strand_id
1 'polypeptide(L)'
;MTTLEMLPARTLAEVNEFESLLKQNTSLQDIVNYTLTHRARLVRPIVSYDASALALSFVPAVEDADLEGDGEPKDSYSYQHLRSDLYDIVTEAGCQLEARYTVPSAHVTIARFVRPVGWSENESEEPGLFRKRAQDLVATIEDINQELTSNNWKRFGNPSRGEWKVGQEKGLELMKGRSWYGKGESVIMGKGFQ
;
A
#
# COMPACT_ATOMS: atom_id res chain seq x y z
N MET A 1 1.98 2.69 2.05
CA MET A 1 0.85 1.94 1.47
C MET A 1 -0.43 2.42 2.14
N THR A 2 -1.50 2.64 1.39
CA THR A 2 -2.77 3.13 1.95
C THR A 2 -3.64 1.95 2.38
N THR A 3 -3.87 1.80 3.69
CA THR A 3 -4.74 0.74 4.23
C THR A 3 -6.22 1.08 4.10
N LEU A 4 -6.61 2.33 4.26
CA LEU A 4 -7.99 2.78 4.08
C LEU A 4 -7.99 4.20 3.54
N GLU A 5 -8.67 4.44 2.42
CA GLU A 5 -8.96 5.78 1.92
C GLU A 5 -10.38 6.12 2.36
N MET A 6 -10.52 7.17 3.18
CA MET A 6 -11.80 7.46 3.85
C MET A 6 -12.66 8.46 3.08
N LEU A 7 -12.07 9.60 2.69
CA LEU A 7 -12.80 10.73 2.13
C LEU A 7 -12.04 11.37 0.95
N PRO A 8 -12.06 10.74 -0.24
CA PRO A 8 -11.34 11.23 -1.41
C PRO A 8 -12.03 12.46 -2.04
N ALA A 9 -11.23 13.35 -2.63
CA ALA A 9 -11.69 14.48 -3.47
C ALA A 9 -12.66 15.47 -2.80
N ARG A 10 -12.54 15.66 -1.48
CA ARG A 10 -13.30 16.66 -0.71
C ARG A 10 -12.49 17.90 -0.36
N THR A 11 -13.19 18.95 0.06
CA THR A 11 -12.60 20.18 0.57
C THR A 11 -11.96 19.96 1.93
N LEU A 12 -11.01 20.84 2.31
CA LEU A 12 -10.37 20.75 3.63
C LEU A 12 -11.36 20.93 4.79
N ALA A 13 -12.43 21.71 4.58
CA ALA A 13 -13.48 21.91 5.58
C ALA A 13 -14.23 20.61 5.86
N GLU A 14 -14.69 19.91 4.81
CA GLU A 14 -15.36 18.60 4.91
C GLU A 14 -14.43 17.56 5.56
N VAL A 15 -13.14 17.56 5.20
CA VAL A 15 -12.14 16.64 5.79
C VAL A 15 -11.95 16.91 7.29
N ASN A 16 -11.91 18.17 7.71
CA ASN A 16 -11.77 18.54 9.12
C ASN A 16 -13.03 18.19 9.94
N GLU A 17 -14.22 18.35 9.35
CA GLU A 17 -15.48 17.94 9.96
C GLU A 17 -15.52 16.41 10.14
N PHE A 18 -15.15 15.67 9.10
CA PHE A 18 -15.04 14.21 9.15
C PHE A 18 -14.05 13.74 10.22
N GLU A 19 -12.85 14.34 10.28
CA GLU A 19 -11.86 14.04 11.32
C GLU A 19 -12.42 14.31 12.73
N SER A 20 -13.16 15.42 12.91
CA SER A 20 -13.77 15.78 14.19
C SER A 20 -14.83 14.77 14.62
N LEU A 21 -15.67 14.32 13.68
CA LEU A 21 -16.67 13.28 13.91
C LEU A 21 -16.01 11.95 14.31
N LEU A 22 -14.98 11.52 13.58
CA LEU A 22 -14.25 10.29 13.86
C LEU A 22 -13.63 10.32 15.27
N LYS A 23 -13.04 11.46 15.67
CA LYS A 23 -12.46 11.67 17.02
C LYS A 23 -13.50 11.64 18.14
N GLN A 24 -14.74 12.07 17.87
CA GLN A 24 -15.81 12.09 18.86
C GLN A 24 -16.38 10.69 19.12
N ASN A 25 -16.43 9.86 18.09
CA ASN A 25 -17.12 8.56 18.16
C ASN A 25 -16.17 7.36 18.27
N THR A 26 -14.86 7.53 18.10
CA THR A 26 -13.89 6.43 18.18
C THR A 26 -12.52 6.89 18.65
N SER A 27 -11.81 5.99 19.36
CA SER A 27 -10.42 6.19 19.76
C SER A 27 -9.50 6.09 18.55
N LEU A 28 -8.90 7.22 18.15
CA LEU A 28 -7.88 7.22 17.09
C LEU A 28 -6.67 6.36 17.47
N GLN A 29 -6.34 6.24 18.76
CA GLN A 29 -5.26 5.39 19.25
C GLN A 29 -5.54 3.92 18.96
N ASP A 30 -6.78 3.48 19.08
CA ASP A 30 -7.16 2.09 18.85
C ASP A 30 -7.07 1.75 17.35
N ILE A 31 -7.49 2.70 16.50
CA ILE A 31 -7.32 2.60 15.03
C ILE A 31 -5.83 2.52 14.67
N VAL A 32 -5.01 3.49 15.11
CA VAL A 32 -3.61 3.52 14.65
C VAL A 32 -2.75 2.40 15.21
N ASN A 33 -3.10 1.89 16.39
CA ASN A 33 -2.42 0.78 17.05
C ASN A 33 -3.07 -0.58 16.76
N TYR A 34 -4.06 -0.66 15.86
CA TYR A 34 -4.79 -1.90 15.58
C TYR A 34 -3.85 -3.07 15.19
N THR A 35 -2.75 -2.74 14.53
CA THR A 35 -1.70 -3.68 14.12
C THR A 35 -0.90 -4.31 15.28
N LEU A 36 -1.04 -3.82 16.52
CA LEU A 36 -0.37 -4.43 17.69
C LEU A 36 -0.92 -5.84 17.98
N THR A 37 -2.23 -6.01 17.82
CA THR A 37 -2.95 -7.29 18.03
C THR A 37 -3.31 -7.98 16.72
N HIS A 38 -3.48 -7.22 15.63
CA HIS A 38 -3.94 -7.72 14.33
C HIS A 38 -2.85 -7.60 13.26
N ARG A 39 -1.96 -8.60 13.19
CA ARG A 39 -0.72 -8.52 12.41
C ARG A 39 -0.88 -9.14 11.03
N ALA A 40 -1.24 -8.31 10.05
CA ALA A 40 -1.27 -8.72 8.66
C ALA A 40 0.13 -8.81 8.03
N ARG A 41 0.32 -9.80 7.16
CA ARG A 41 1.56 -10.02 6.39
C ARG A 41 1.31 -9.87 4.90
N LEU A 42 2.30 -9.29 4.22
CA LEU A 42 2.34 -9.11 2.78
C LEU A 42 3.61 -9.77 2.27
N VAL A 43 3.49 -10.58 1.21
CA VAL A 43 4.57 -11.39 0.67
C VAL A 43 4.61 -11.30 -0.85
N ARG A 44 5.61 -11.93 -1.47
CA ARG A 44 5.73 -12.10 -2.93
C ARG A 44 5.59 -10.76 -3.66
N PRO A 45 6.49 -9.80 -3.40
CA PRO A 45 6.44 -8.48 -4.04
C PRO A 45 6.64 -8.59 -5.54
N ILE A 46 5.96 -7.75 -6.30
CA ILE A 46 6.14 -7.61 -7.75
C ILE A 46 6.05 -6.14 -8.16
N VAL A 47 6.89 -5.72 -9.10
CA VAL A 47 6.78 -4.40 -9.73
C VAL A 47 5.71 -4.46 -10.81
N SER A 48 4.61 -3.78 -10.55
CA SER A 48 3.48 -3.61 -11.47
C SER A 48 3.47 -2.20 -12.07
N TYR A 49 2.87 -2.04 -13.24
CA TYR A 49 2.70 -0.75 -13.88
C TYR A 49 1.41 -0.67 -14.68
N ASP A 50 0.91 0.55 -14.85
CA ASP A 50 -0.18 0.88 -15.76
C ASP A 50 0.16 2.18 -16.52
N ALA A 51 -0.82 2.76 -17.23
CA ALA A 51 -0.62 3.99 -17.97
C ALA A 51 -0.27 5.22 -17.09
N SER A 52 -0.47 5.13 -15.78
CA SER A 52 -0.35 6.23 -14.82
C SER A 52 0.84 6.11 -13.88
N ALA A 53 1.30 4.89 -13.56
CA ALA A 53 2.22 4.67 -12.45
C ALA A 53 3.02 3.37 -12.52
N LEU A 54 4.06 3.33 -11.69
CA LEU A 54 4.77 2.14 -11.24
C LEU A 54 4.46 1.90 -9.76
N ALA A 55 4.19 0.66 -9.38
CA ALA A 55 3.88 0.29 -8.02
C ALA A 55 4.51 -1.06 -7.63
N LEU A 56 5.03 -1.16 -6.40
CA LEU A 56 5.39 -2.42 -5.78
C LEU A 56 4.13 -3.01 -5.14
N SER A 57 3.64 -4.11 -5.71
CA SER A 57 2.43 -4.81 -5.27
C SER A 57 2.80 -6.07 -4.50
N PHE A 58 1.96 -6.44 -3.53
CA PHE A 58 2.16 -7.58 -2.65
C PHE A 58 0.91 -8.46 -2.59
N VAL A 59 1.12 -9.73 -2.26
CA VAL A 59 0.05 -10.69 -1.97
C VAL A 59 -0.17 -10.77 -0.47
N PRO A 60 -1.42 -10.64 0.02
CA PRO A 60 -1.75 -10.92 1.41
C PRO A 60 -1.45 -12.37 1.77
N ALA A 61 -0.67 -12.58 2.82
CA ALA A 61 -0.47 -13.90 3.39
C ALA A 61 -1.62 -14.22 4.35
N VAL A 62 -2.19 -15.42 4.22
CA VAL A 62 -3.32 -15.94 5.00
C VAL A 62 -2.87 -17.24 5.69
N GLU A 63 -1.59 -17.31 6.05
CA GLU A 63 -0.77 -18.52 6.28
C GLU A 63 -0.32 -19.18 4.97
N ASP A 64 0.99 -19.34 4.79
CA ASP A 64 1.50 -20.42 3.95
C ASP A 64 1.37 -21.69 4.79
N ALA A 65 0.84 -22.76 4.21
CA ALA A 65 0.87 -24.12 4.75
C ALA A 65 2.31 -24.69 4.91
N ASP A 66 3.33 -23.82 5.01
CA ASP A 66 4.76 -24.13 4.98
C ASP A 66 5.43 -24.03 6.38
N LEU A 67 4.64 -23.84 7.44
CA LEU A 67 5.10 -24.09 8.81
C LEU A 67 4.59 -25.46 9.23
N GLU A 68 5.40 -26.49 9.01
CA GLU A 68 5.24 -27.78 9.69
C GLU A 68 5.34 -27.55 11.20
N GLY A 69 4.18 -27.46 11.85
CA GLY A 69 4.06 -27.30 13.29
C GLY A 69 2.65 -27.64 13.70
N ASP A 70 2.50 -28.73 14.45
CA ASP A 70 1.26 -29.30 15.01
C ASP A 70 0.51 -28.33 15.93
N GLY A 71 -0.05 -27.25 15.38
CA GLY A 71 -0.89 -26.29 16.08
C GLY A 71 -2.21 -26.13 15.34
N GLU A 72 -3.32 -26.05 16.09
CA GLU A 72 -4.65 -25.77 15.55
C GLU A 72 -4.63 -24.60 14.55
N PRO A 73 -5.51 -24.61 13.53
CA PRO A 73 -5.64 -23.50 12.60
C PRO A 73 -5.93 -22.23 13.39
N LYS A 74 -4.91 -21.38 13.57
CA LYS A 74 -5.15 -20.03 14.05
C LYS A 74 -5.88 -19.32 12.94
N ASP A 75 -6.99 -18.68 13.25
CA ASP A 75 -7.69 -17.82 12.28
C ASP A 75 -6.66 -16.89 11.63
N SER A 76 -6.43 -17.11 10.33
CA SER A 76 -5.30 -16.53 9.66
C SER A 76 -5.60 -15.09 9.26
N TYR A 77 -5.12 -14.18 10.10
CA TYR A 77 -5.37 -12.76 9.93
C TYR A 77 -4.64 -12.20 8.71
N SER A 78 -5.40 -11.75 7.70
CA SER A 78 -4.90 -11.32 6.40
C SER A 78 -4.90 -9.80 6.30
N TYR A 79 -4.24 -9.27 5.27
CA TYR A 79 -4.34 -7.84 4.97
C TYR A 79 -5.78 -7.43 4.58
N GLN A 80 -6.59 -8.33 4.01
CA GLN A 80 -8.01 -8.05 3.76
C GLN A 80 -8.80 -7.92 5.06
N HIS A 81 -8.54 -8.79 6.06
CA HIS A 81 -9.16 -8.66 7.39
C HIS A 81 -8.85 -7.29 8.00
N LEU A 82 -7.58 -6.87 7.97
CA LEU A 82 -7.18 -5.53 8.42
C LEU A 82 -7.96 -4.40 7.77
N ARG A 83 -8.18 -4.49 6.47
CA ARG A 83 -8.93 -3.45 5.75
C ARG A 83 -10.41 -3.47 6.10
N SER A 84 -11.00 -4.66 6.23
CA SER A 84 -12.39 -4.83 6.61
C SER A 84 -12.63 -4.27 8.02
N ASP A 85 -11.81 -4.68 8.98
CA ASP A 85 -11.95 -4.24 10.37
C ASP A 85 -11.83 -2.73 10.49
N LEU A 86 -10.87 -2.11 9.80
CA LEU A 86 -10.73 -0.64 9.81
C LEU A 86 -11.89 0.06 9.11
N TYR A 87 -12.47 -0.55 8.07
CA TYR A 87 -13.68 -0.03 7.43
C TYR A 87 -14.86 -0.08 8.42
N ASP A 88 -15.05 -1.21 9.09
CA ASP A 88 -16.13 -1.42 10.06
C ASP A 88 -15.97 -0.46 11.24
N ILE A 89 -14.79 -0.36 11.85
CA ILE A 89 -14.50 0.59 12.94
C ILE A 89 -14.87 2.03 12.56
N VAL A 90 -14.51 2.47 11.35
CA VAL A 90 -14.78 3.85 10.93
C VAL A 90 -16.26 4.05 10.59
N THR A 91 -16.91 3.08 9.95
CA THR A 91 -18.34 3.18 9.61
C THR A 91 -19.25 3.08 10.82
N GLU A 92 -18.92 2.23 11.80
CA GLU A 92 -19.60 2.13 13.11
C GLU A 92 -19.46 3.43 13.92
N ALA A 93 -18.39 4.20 13.72
CA ALA A 93 -18.22 5.55 14.26
C ALA A 93 -19.16 6.61 13.62
N GLY A 94 -20.03 6.20 12.70
CA GLY A 94 -20.94 7.08 11.95
C GLY A 94 -20.29 7.80 10.76
N CYS A 95 -19.04 7.48 10.44
CA CYS A 95 -18.33 8.07 9.31
C CYS A 95 -18.59 7.26 8.03
N GLN A 96 -19.45 7.77 7.16
CA GLN A 96 -19.70 7.13 5.86
C GLN A 96 -18.46 7.23 4.96
N LEU A 97 -18.02 6.08 4.47
CA LEU A 97 -16.86 5.97 3.59
C LEU A 97 -17.28 5.89 2.13
N GLU A 98 -16.72 6.76 1.31
CA GLU A 98 -16.84 6.68 -0.14
C GLU A 98 -15.64 5.90 -0.69
N ALA A 99 -15.70 4.57 -0.56
CA ALA A 99 -14.62 3.71 -1.01
C ALA A 99 -14.43 3.82 -2.53
N ARG A 100 -13.31 4.40 -2.97
CA ARG A 100 -12.94 4.51 -4.39
C ARG A 100 -12.58 3.16 -5.01
N TYR A 101 -12.16 2.19 -4.20
CA TYR A 101 -11.69 0.88 -4.66
C TYR A 101 -12.42 -0.25 -3.95
N THR A 102 -13.12 -1.07 -4.72
CA THR A 102 -13.79 -2.29 -4.24
C THR A 102 -12.83 -3.46 -4.06
N VAL A 103 -11.70 -3.47 -4.79
CA VAL A 103 -10.64 -4.50 -4.66
C VAL A 103 -9.25 -3.84 -4.64
N PRO A 104 -8.91 -3.14 -3.55
CA PRO A 104 -7.61 -2.48 -3.41
C PRO A 104 -6.49 -3.52 -3.29
N SER A 105 -5.53 -3.48 -4.23
CA SER A 105 -4.29 -4.24 -4.12
C SER A 105 -3.40 -3.65 -3.01
N ALA A 106 -2.71 -4.51 -2.27
CA ALA A 106 -1.69 -4.08 -1.32
C ALA A 106 -0.47 -3.58 -2.11
N HIS A 107 -0.33 -2.26 -2.27
CA HIS A 107 0.75 -1.70 -3.06
C HIS A 107 1.33 -0.40 -2.51
N VAL A 108 2.57 -0.13 -2.89
CA VAL A 108 3.24 1.15 -2.73
C VAL A 108 3.51 1.73 -4.11
N THR A 109 2.93 2.88 -4.42
CA THR A 109 3.31 3.62 -5.63
C THR A 109 4.78 4.03 -5.54
N ILE A 110 5.60 3.59 -6.50
CA ILE A 110 7.02 3.93 -6.62
C ILE A 110 7.16 5.25 -7.40
N ALA A 111 6.45 5.36 -8.53
CA ALA A 111 6.54 6.51 -9.42
C ALA A 111 5.24 6.75 -10.17
N ARG A 112 5.07 7.98 -10.68
CA ARG A 112 3.95 8.41 -11.53
C ARG A 112 4.49 8.91 -12.87
N PHE A 113 3.85 8.53 -13.96
CA PHE A 113 4.17 9.10 -15.27
C PHE A 113 3.55 10.48 -15.38
N VAL A 114 4.40 11.51 -15.42
CA VAL A 114 3.98 12.90 -15.67
C VAL A 114 4.18 13.31 -17.14
N ARG A 115 5.01 12.55 -17.86
CA ARG A 115 5.33 12.69 -19.28
C ARG A 115 5.58 11.29 -19.86
N PRO A 116 5.49 11.10 -21.19
CA PRO A 116 5.85 9.84 -21.82
C PRO A 116 7.26 9.39 -21.45
N VAL A 117 7.44 8.08 -21.29
CA VAL A 117 8.75 7.48 -21.00
C VAL A 117 9.70 7.78 -22.14
N GLY A 118 10.86 8.34 -21.80
CA GLY A 118 11.85 8.74 -22.79
C GLY A 118 11.60 10.11 -23.43
N TRP A 119 10.72 10.92 -22.85
CA TRP A 119 10.62 12.33 -23.20
C TRP A 119 11.81 13.14 -22.67
N SER A 120 12.33 14.04 -23.50
CA SER A 120 13.42 14.97 -23.18
C SER A 120 13.17 16.31 -23.89
N GLU A 121 13.47 17.43 -23.24
CA GLU A 121 13.33 18.78 -23.83
C GLU A 121 14.29 19.01 -25.01
N ASN A 122 15.37 18.22 -25.07
CA ASN A 122 16.50 18.44 -25.99
C ASN A 122 16.62 17.38 -27.09
N GLU A 123 15.68 16.44 -27.20
CA GLU A 123 15.74 15.37 -28.19
C GLU A 123 14.59 15.47 -29.18
N SER A 124 14.87 15.14 -30.44
CA SER A 124 13.83 15.06 -31.48
C SER A 124 12.79 14.02 -31.07
N GLU A 125 11.51 14.36 -31.24
CA GLU A 125 10.38 13.47 -31.00
C GLU A 125 10.27 12.39 -32.09
N GLU A 126 11.34 11.60 -32.29
CA GLU A 126 11.29 10.47 -33.20
C GLU A 126 10.47 9.33 -32.57
N PRO A 127 9.36 8.89 -33.19
CA PRO A 127 8.48 7.87 -32.61
C PRO A 127 9.19 6.55 -32.27
N GLY A 128 10.27 6.23 -32.98
CA GLY A 128 11.08 5.03 -32.73
C GLY A 128 11.86 5.07 -31.41
N LEU A 129 12.30 6.24 -30.96
CA LEU A 129 13.10 6.39 -29.74
C LEU A 129 12.25 6.17 -28.48
N PHE A 130 11.04 6.74 -28.45
CA PHE A 130 10.08 6.52 -27.36
C PHE A 130 9.72 5.05 -27.20
N ARG A 131 9.46 4.36 -28.33
CA ARG A 131 9.13 2.94 -28.31
C ARG A 131 10.28 2.12 -27.74
N LYS A 132 11.52 2.40 -28.14
CA LYS A 132 12.70 1.71 -27.62
C LYS A 132 12.85 1.92 -26.11
N ARG A 133 12.74 3.15 -25.63
CA ARG A 133 12.86 3.45 -24.19
C ARG A 133 11.73 2.83 -23.36
N ALA A 134 10.52 2.78 -23.88
CA ALA A 134 9.42 2.06 -23.26
C ALA A 134 9.70 0.54 -23.20
N GLN A 135 10.23 -0.05 -24.27
CA GLN A 135 10.65 -1.46 -24.29
C GLN A 135 11.77 -1.74 -23.28
N ASP A 136 12.76 -0.86 -23.18
CA ASP A 136 13.87 -1.00 -22.22
C ASP A 136 13.36 -0.91 -20.77
N LEU A 137 12.40 -0.01 -20.50
CA LEU A 137 11.74 0.08 -19.19
C LEU A 137 10.98 -1.22 -18.86
N VAL A 138 10.17 -1.73 -19.79
CA VAL A 138 9.42 -2.98 -19.59
C VAL A 138 10.38 -4.14 -19.36
N ALA A 139 11.43 -4.27 -20.17
CA ALA A 139 12.44 -5.31 -20.01
C ALA A 139 13.13 -5.24 -18.64
N THR A 140 13.41 -4.03 -18.15
CA THR A 140 13.98 -3.82 -16.82
C THR A 140 13.01 -4.27 -15.71
N ILE A 141 11.72 -3.95 -15.85
CA ILE A 141 10.69 -4.37 -14.89
C ILE A 141 10.56 -5.89 -14.87
N GLU A 142 10.54 -6.54 -16.03
CA GLU A 142 10.45 -8.00 -16.14
C GLU A 142 11.66 -8.69 -15.53
N ASP A 143 12.87 -8.19 -15.79
CA ASP A 143 14.11 -8.71 -15.19
C ASP A 143 14.13 -8.53 -13.65
N ILE A 144 13.60 -7.42 -13.13
CA ILE A 144 13.39 -7.26 -11.68
C ILE A 144 12.37 -8.28 -11.16
N ASN A 145 11.24 -8.47 -11.85
CA ASN A 145 10.18 -9.37 -11.42
C ASN A 145 10.59 -10.85 -11.48
N GLN A 146 11.41 -11.24 -12.45
CA GLN A 146 12.01 -12.57 -12.51
C GLN A 146 12.83 -12.84 -11.25
N GLU A 147 13.59 -11.86 -10.79
CA GLU A 147 14.33 -12.00 -9.55
C GLU A 147 13.41 -12.06 -8.33
N LEU A 148 12.46 -11.13 -8.20
CA LEU A 148 11.55 -11.04 -7.04
C LEU A 148 10.65 -12.29 -6.88
N THR A 149 10.29 -12.94 -7.99
CA THR A 149 9.50 -14.18 -7.99
C THR A 149 10.35 -15.44 -7.80
N SER A 150 11.68 -15.32 -7.85
CA SER A 150 12.60 -16.42 -7.60
C SER A 150 12.91 -16.60 -6.11
N ASN A 151 13.44 -17.78 -5.75
CA ASN A 151 13.95 -18.06 -4.40
C ASN A 151 15.42 -17.64 -4.21
N ASN A 152 16.03 -16.92 -5.17
CA ASN A 152 17.44 -16.56 -5.12
C ASN A 152 17.66 -15.12 -5.62
N TRP A 153 17.53 -14.16 -4.71
CA TRP A 153 17.69 -12.75 -5.05
C TRP A 153 19.18 -12.37 -5.03
N LYS A 154 19.72 -11.96 -6.18
CA LYS A 154 21.11 -11.51 -6.31
C LYS A 154 21.27 -10.03 -5.96
N ARG A 155 20.35 -9.18 -6.43
CA ARG A 155 20.33 -7.72 -6.22
C ARG A 155 19.74 -7.36 -4.87
N PHE A 156 18.73 -8.10 -4.41
CA PHE A 156 17.95 -7.74 -3.22
C PHE A 156 18.33 -8.54 -1.95
N GLY A 157 19.18 -9.57 -2.09
CA GLY A 157 19.71 -10.35 -0.97
C GLY A 157 18.83 -11.55 -0.58
N ASN A 158 18.34 -11.61 0.65
CA ASN A 158 17.48 -12.73 1.05
C ASN A 158 16.02 -12.46 0.62
N PRO A 159 15.32 -13.41 -0.05
CA PRO A 159 13.89 -13.29 -0.36
C PRO A 159 12.98 -13.01 0.84
N SER A 160 13.39 -13.37 2.06
CA SER A 160 12.67 -13.00 3.29
C SER A 160 12.52 -11.49 3.47
N ARG A 161 13.38 -10.68 2.82
CA ARG A 161 13.26 -9.22 2.77
C ARG A 161 12.05 -8.74 1.95
N GLY A 162 11.46 -9.63 1.15
CA GLY A 162 10.22 -9.39 0.42
C GLY A 162 8.96 -9.47 1.27
N GLU A 163 9.09 -9.94 2.51
CA GLU A 163 7.99 -9.95 3.46
C GLU A 163 7.85 -8.58 4.14
N TRP A 164 6.62 -8.08 4.18
CA TRP A 164 6.25 -6.90 4.94
C TRP A 164 5.19 -7.26 5.98
N LYS A 165 5.57 -7.16 7.25
CA LYS A 165 4.64 -7.19 8.40
C LYS A 165 4.06 -5.79 8.62
N VAL A 166 2.77 -5.63 8.33
CA VAL A 166 2.11 -4.32 8.43
C VAL A 166 2.08 -3.87 9.89
N GLY A 167 2.59 -2.67 10.17
CA GLY A 167 2.64 -2.14 11.52
C GLY A 167 3.93 -2.43 12.31
N GLN A 168 4.90 -3.18 11.74
CA GLN A 168 6.07 -3.63 12.52
C GLN A 168 6.98 -2.47 12.96
N GLU A 169 7.50 -1.67 12.05
CA GLU A 169 8.37 -0.54 12.40
C GLU A 169 7.60 0.61 13.06
N LYS A 170 6.44 0.93 12.48
CA LYS A 170 5.51 1.98 12.89
C LYS A 170 4.11 1.45 12.67
N GLY A 171 3.19 1.82 13.57
CA GLY A 171 1.78 1.49 13.43
C GLY A 171 1.14 2.20 12.24
N LEU A 172 -0.19 2.13 12.14
CA LEU A 172 -0.89 2.86 11.08
C LEU A 172 -0.77 4.36 11.32
N GLU A 173 -0.83 5.13 10.24
CA GLU A 173 -0.78 6.59 10.29
C GLU A 173 -2.09 7.14 9.73
N LEU A 174 -2.76 7.96 10.54
CA LEU A 174 -3.90 8.73 10.07
C LEU A 174 -3.37 10.03 9.48
N MET A 175 -3.59 10.22 8.18
CA MET A 175 -3.20 11.42 7.45
C MET A 175 -4.42 12.13 6.90
N LYS A 176 -4.32 13.45 6.77
CA LYS A 176 -5.34 14.27 6.10
C LYS A 176 -4.74 15.28 5.12
N GLY A 177 -5.59 15.94 4.35
CA GLY A 177 -5.18 16.94 3.37
C GLY A 177 -4.81 16.34 2.01
N ARG A 178 -3.83 16.93 1.33
CA ARG A 178 -3.50 16.57 -0.06
C ARG A 178 -2.74 15.25 -0.11
N SER A 179 -3.46 14.15 -0.33
CA SER A 179 -2.87 12.81 -0.48
C SER A 179 -1.95 12.68 -1.70
N TRP A 180 -2.22 13.43 -2.77
CA TRP A 180 -1.40 13.43 -3.99
C TRP A 180 -0.03 14.10 -3.74
N TYR A 181 1.03 13.41 -4.15
CA TYR A 181 2.43 13.85 -4.04
C TYR A 181 2.96 14.05 -2.61
N GLY A 182 2.34 13.39 -1.61
CA GLY A 182 2.86 13.37 -0.24
C GLY A 182 2.78 14.71 0.51
N LYS A 183 1.84 15.59 0.13
CA LYS A 183 1.64 16.90 0.76
C LYS A 183 0.56 16.90 1.85
N GLY A 184 0.20 15.71 2.34
CA GLY A 184 -0.72 15.56 3.46
C GLY A 184 -0.03 15.87 4.78
N GLU A 185 -0.82 16.04 5.83
CA GLU A 185 -0.32 16.17 7.20
C GLU A 185 -0.64 14.93 8.02
N SER A 186 0.29 14.57 8.90
CA SER A 186 0.10 13.49 9.88
C SER A 186 -0.75 14.00 11.04
N VAL A 187 -1.87 13.33 11.29
CA VAL A 187 -2.74 13.63 12.44
C VAL A 187 -2.26 12.86 13.66
N ILE A 188 -1.98 11.57 13.48
CA ILE A 188 -1.54 10.66 14.53
C ILE A 188 -0.86 9.43 13.91
N MET A 189 0.17 8.94 14.58
CA MET A 189 0.94 7.76 14.20
C MET A 189 0.90 6.73 15.32
N GLY A 190 0.60 5.49 14.95
CA GLY A 190 0.58 4.36 15.86
C GLY A 190 1.96 3.83 16.19
N LYS A 191 2.03 2.97 17.21
CA LYS A 191 3.24 2.31 17.67
C LYS A 191 3.55 1.08 16.81
N GLY A 192 4.84 0.89 16.55
CA GLY A 192 5.34 -0.36 16.00
C GLY A 192 5.31 -1.49 17.01
N PHE A 193 5.57 -2.71 16.54
CA PHE A 193 5.74 -3.89 17.37
C PHE A 193 7.04 -4.63 17.04
N GLN A 194 7.58 -5.33 18.03
CA GLN A 194 8.71 -6.25 17.85
C GLN A 194 8.23 -7.63 17.39
#